data_AF-A0A5J6FKF2-F1
#
_entry.id   AF-A0A5J6FKF2-F1
#
_cell.length_a   1.000
_cell.length_b   1.000
_cell.length_c   1.000
_cell.angle_alpha   90.00
_cell.angle_beta   90.00
_cell.angle_gamma   90.00
#
_symmetry.space_group_name_H-M   'P 1'
#
loop_
_entity.id
_entity.type
_entity.pdbx_description
1 polymer ?
#
loop_
_entity_poly.entity_id
_entity_poly.type
_entity_poly.pdbx_seq_one_letter_code
_entity_poly.pdbx_strand_id
1 'polypeptide(L)'
;MSSCSAADRDRVTRDPYPYWEQGAGASEAADFMKVNVPAGATEVKGAVQANPQEGVYFLSFVTGAEKAVQIAEDLRSEKPIHTKAVDLPPDQELFGHLGLPEPQTLKGARWAGVCPPCVKDHRRGSVQWIDVYVYDMAGGKARVYLHAF
;
A
#
# COMPACT_ATOMS: atom_id res chain seq x y z
N MET A 1 33.51 -25.41 -40.07
CA MET A 1 33.95 -25.86 -38.74
C MET A 1 32.85 -25.55 -37.75
N SER A 2 32.38 -26.61 -37.10
CA SER A 2 31.52 -26.78 -35.92
C SER A 2 30.60 -25.67 -35.40
N SER A 3 29.33 -26.06 -35.33
CA SER A 3 28.30 -25.63 -34.38
C SER A 3 28.75 -25.76 -32.92
N CYS A 4 28.23 -24.88 -32.04
CA CYS A 4 28.06 -25.17 -30.62
C CYS A 4 26.65 -24.76 -30.17
N SER A 5 25.80 -25.77 -29.96
CA SER A 5 24.53 -25.68 -29.27
C SER A 5 24.70 -25.68 -27.74
N ALA A 6 23.74 -25.03 -27.09
CA ALA A 6 23.18 -25.26 -25.74
C ALA A 6 24.03 -24.96 -24.49
N ALA A 7 23.58 -23.92 -23.77
CA ALA A 7 23.28 -24.05 -22.35
C ALA A 7 21.92 -23.39 -22.11
N ASP A 8 20.88 -24.22 -22.20
CA ASP A 8 19.56 -23.95 -21.65
C ASP A 8 19.74 -23.98 -20.12
N ARG A 9 19.96 -22.80 -19.53
CA ARG A 9 19.96 -22.62 -18.07
C ARG A 9 18.66 -21.93 -17.74
N ASP A 10 17.72 -22.71 -17.20
CA ASP A 10 16.51 -22.28 -16.49
C ASP A 10 16.21 -20.80 -16.66
N ARG A 11 15.63 -20.46 -17.81
CA ARG A 11 15.00 -19.16 -17.95
C ARG A 11 13.73 -19.28 -17.11
N VAL A 12 13.84 -19.00 -15.81
CA VAL A 12 12.67 -18.66 -14.99
C VAL A 12 11.97 -17.57 -15.80
N THR A 13 10.87 -17.94 -16.45
CA THR A 13 9.97 -17.00 -17.09
C THR A 13 9.45 -16.14 -15.96
N ARG A 14 10.11 -15.00 -15.74
CA ARG A 14 9.61 -13.98 -14.83
C ARG A 14 8.26 -13.57 -15.39
N ASP A 15 7.23 -13.60 -14.54
CA ASP A 15 5.90 -13.18 -14.94
C ASP A 15 5.99 -11.77 -15.57
N PRO A 16 5.27 -11.52 -16.66
CA PRO A 16 5.24 -10.20 -17.25
C PRO A 16 4.73 -9.21 -16.22
N TYR A 17 5.44 -8.10 -16.05
CA TYR A 17 5.01 -7.03 -15.17
C TYR A 17 3.67 -6.43 -15.63
N PRO A 18 2.82 -5.95 -14.70
CA PRO A 18 2.95 -6.09 -13.25
C PRO A 18 2.58 -7.51 -12.77
N TYR A 19 3.22 -7.97 -11.70
CA TYR A 19 2.83 -9.22 -11.03
C TYR A 19 2.84 -9.06 -9.51
N TRP A 20 2.03 -9.86 -8.82
CA TRP A 20 1.98 -9.89 -7.36
C TRP A 20 3.07 -10.80 -6.81
N GLU A 21 3.91 -10.26 -5.92
CA GLU A 21 5.00 -11.02 -5.31
C GLU A 21 4.44 -12.13 -4.42
N GLN A 22 4.84 -13.38 -4.71
CA GLN A 22 4.38 -14.52 -3.94
C GLN A 22 4.97 -14.52 -2.54
N GLY A 23 4.11 -14.62 -1.53
CA GLY A 23 4.51 -14.68 -0.12
C GLY A 23 4.81 -13.31 0.51
N ALA A 24 4.82 -12.22 -0.26
CA ALA A 24 4.92 -10.87 0.28
C ALA A 24 3.55 -10.38 0.78
N GLY A 25 3.47 -9.97 2.05
CA GLY A 25 2.22 -9.66 2.73
C GLY A 25 2.24 -8.36 3.52
N ALA A 26 1.44 -8.33 4.58
CA ALA A 26 1.28 -7.14 5.41
C ALA A 26 2.56 -6.75 6.17
N SER A 27 3.37 -7.72 6.59
CA SER A 27 4.67 -7.47 7.24
C SER A 27 5.61 -6.71 6.31
N GLU A 28 5.77 -7.19 5.08
CA GLU A 28 6.65 -6.61 4.08
C GLU A 28 6.21 -5.18 3.71
N ALA A 29 4.90 -4.98 3.52
CA ALA A 29 4.35 -3.64 3.26
C ALA A 29 4.52 -2.68 4.44
N ALA A 30 4.26 -3.14 5.67
CA ALA A 30 4.46 -2.33 6.87
C ALA A 30 5.93 -1.95 7.08
N ASP A 31 6.84 -2.89 6.85
CA ASP A 31 8.29 -2.69 6.99
C ASP A 31 8.84 -1.73 5.92
N PHE A 32 8.33 -1.80 4.69
CA PHE A 32 8.68 -0.84 3.64
C PHE A 32 8.21 0.57 4.00
N MET A 33 6.93 0.73 4.37
CA MET A 33 6.33 2.01 4.71
C MET A 33 6.77 2.56 6.08
N LYS A 34 7.49 1.75 6.89
CA LYS A 34 7.82 2.04 8.30
C LYS A 34 6.58 2.43 9.09
N VAL A 35 5.52 1.64 8.96
CA VAL A 35 4.25 1.84 9.66
C VAL A 35 4.08 0.76 10.71
N ASN A 36 3.84 1.19 11.94
CA ASN A 36 3.51 0.27 13.03
C ASN A 36 2.02 -0.05 12.97
N VAL A 37 1.67 -1.28 12.55
CA VAL A 37 0.31 -1.80 12.68
C VAL A 37 -0.02 -1.92 14.18
N PRO A 38 -1.07 -1.26 14.69
CA PRO A 38 -1.36 -1.26 16.12
C PRO A 38 -1.62 -2.67 16.67
N ALA A 39 -1.18 -2.93 17.89
CA ALA A 39 -1.58 -4.13 18.61
C ALA A 39 -3.12 -4.20 18.71
N GLY A 40 -3.69 -5.37 18.40
CA GLY A 40 -5.15 -5.56 18.35
C GLY A 40 -5.81 -5.07 17.05
N ALA A 41 -5.05 -4.60 16.06
CA ALA A 41 -5.59 -4.42 14.72
C ALA A 41 -6.11 -5.75 14.17
N THR A 42 -7.21 -5.66 13.43
CA THR A 42 -7.90 -6.80 12.82
C THR A 42 -7.89 -6.65 11.31
N GLU A 43 -8.17 -7.73 10.58
CA GLU A 43 -8.24 -7.71 9.11
C GLU A 43 -6.98 -7.12 8.46
N VAL A 44 -5.82 -7.43 9.04
CA VAL A 44 -4.51 -7.00 8.56
C VAL A 44 -4.20 -7.74 7.26
N LYS A 45 -4.14 -7.00 6.16
CA LYS A 45 -3.91 -7.48 4.80
C LYS A 45 -2.84 -6.64 4.14
N GLY A 46 -2.01 -7.24 3.32
CA GLY A 46 -1.07 -6.52 2.49
C GLY A 46 -0.56 -7.38 1.35
N ALA A 47 0.04 -6.71 0.38
CA ALA A 47 0.65 -7.33 -0.79
C ALA A 47 1.72 -6.39 -1.35
N VAL A 48 2.58 -6.97 -2.18
CA VAL A 48 3.57 -6.23 -2.96
C VAL A 48 3.34 -6.54 -4.43
N GLN A 49 3.16 -5.50 -5.23
CA GLN A 49 3.13 -5.61 -6.68
C GLN A 49 4.50 -5.21 -7.21
N ALA A 50 5.15 -6.15 -7.88
CA ALA A 50 6.36 -5.84 -8.61
C ALA A 50 5.99 -5.08 -9.88
N ASN A 51 6.65 -3.95 -10.15
CA ASN A 51 6.56 -3.23 -11.41
C ASN A 51 7.96 -3.04 -12.01
N PRO A 52 8.08 -2.63 -13.29
CA PRO A 52 9.38 -2.50 -13.95
C PRO A 52 10.31 -1.45 -13.33
N GLN A 53 9.75 -0.40 -12.71
CA GLN A 53 10.51 0.72 -12.16
C GLN A 53 10.62 0.63 -10.63
N GLU A 54 9.50 0.42 -9.94
CA GLU A 54 9.44 0.41 -8.48
C GLU A 54 8.42 -0.61 -7.98
N GLY A 55 8.67 -1.19 -6.80
CA GLY A 55 7.68 -2.04 -6.14
C GLY A 55 6.56 -1.18 -5.56
N VAL A 56 5.32 -1.59 -5.75
CA VAL A 56 4.16 -0.94 -5.13
C VAL A 56 3.69 -1.78 -3.96
N TYR A 57 3.54 -1.15 -2.80
CA TYR A 57 3.21 -1.82 -1.55
C TYR A 57 1.81 -1.42 -1.10
N PHE A 58 1.03 -2.40 -0.67
CA PHE A 58 -0.33 -2.21 -0.18
C PHE A 58 -0.44 -2.75 1.23
N LEU A 59 -1.04 -1.95 2.12
CA LEU A 59 -1.33 -2.35 3.50
C LEU A 59 -2.72 -1.86 3.89
N SER A 60 -3.53 -2.73 4.48
CA SER A 60 -4.81 -2.34 5.08
C SER A 60 -5.06 -3.10 6.37
N PHE A 61 -5.66 -2.43 7.34
CA PHE A 61 -6.06 -3.02 8.61
C PHE A 61 -7.19 -2.20 9.25
N VAL A 62 -7.92 -2.84 10.15
CA VAL A 62 -8.98 -2.22 10.95
C VAL A 62 -8.48 -1.98 12.37
N THR A 63 -8.64 -0.75 12.86
CA THR A 63 -8.28 -0.33 14.21
C THR A 63 -9.32 0.65 14.77
N GLY A 64 -9.11 1.21 15.96
CA GLY A 64 -9.96 2.29 16.49
C GLY A 64 -9.82 3.57 15.67
N ALA A 65 -10.90 4.33 15.50
CA ALA A 65 -10.92 5.54 14.66
C ALA A 65 -9.86 6.58 15.08
N GLU A 66 -9.68 6.79 16.39
CA GLU A 66 -8.64 7.69 16.90
C GLU A 66 -7.23 7.20 16.52
N LYS A 67 -6.97 5.89 16.64
CA LYS A 67 -5.68 5.30 16.28
C LYS A 67 -5.41 5.42 14.78
N ALA A 68 -6.43 5.25 13.94
CA ALA A 68 -6.32 5.44 12.49
C ALA A 68 -5.91 6.88 12.12
N VAL A 69 -6.46 7.88 12.82
CA VAL A 69 -6.05 9.29 12.65
C VAL A 69 -4.61 9.51 13.09
N GLN A 70 -4.22 8.98 14.26
CA GLN A 70 -2.84 9.08 14.74
C GLN A 70 -1.83 8.44 13.77
N ILE A 71 -2.18 7.34 13.11
CA ILE A 71 -1.35 6.73 12.06
C ILE A 71 -1.20 7.67 10.88
N ALA A 72 -2.30 8.26 10.38
CA ALA A 72 -2.23 9.21 9.27
C ALA A 72 -1.39 10.45 9.61
N GLU A 73 -1.48 10.94 10.85
CA GLU A 73 -0.66 12.06 11.35
C GLU A 73 0.83 11.70 11.47
N ASP A 74 1.18 10.48 11.90
CA ASP A 74 2.59 10.02 11.96
C ASP A 74 3.27 9.94 10.58
N LEU A 75 2.49 9.86 9.50
CA LEU A 75 3.01 9.94 8.13
C LEU A 75 3.44 11.36 7.76
N ARG A 76 3.03 12.39 8.51
CA ARG A 76 3.41 13.79 8.31
C ARG A 76 3.04 14.33 6.92
N SER A 77 1.79 14.09 6.50
CA SER A 77 1.26 14.70 5.28
C SER A 77 1.39 16.23 5.32
N GLU A 78 1.81 16.84 4.22
CA GLU A 78 1.91 18.31 4.13
C GLU A 78 0.56 19.00 4.29
N LYS A 79 -0.50 18.34 3.81
CA LYS A 79 -1.88 18.76 3.98
C LYS A 79 -2.59 17.82 4.95
N PRO A 80 -3.48 18.32 5.82
CA PRO A 80 -4.29 17.45 6.67
C PRO A 80 -5.12 16.46 5.84
N ILE A 81 -5.45 15.32 6.46
CA ILE A 81 -6.37 14.36 5.89
C ILE A 81 -7.74 15.03 5.69
N HIS A 82 -8.32 14.87 4.50
CA HIS A 82 -9.56 15.52 4.12
C HIS A 82 -10.48 14.52 3.43
N THR A 83 -11.79 14.75 3.48
CA THR A 83 -12.74 13.92 2.75
C THR A 83 -12.42 13.95 1.26
N LYS A 84 -12.24 12.77 0.66
CA LYS A 84 -12.05 12.63 -0.78
C LYS A 84 -13.40 12.46 -1.46
N ALA A 85 -13.56 13.07 -2.63
CA ALA A 85 -14.72 12.81 -3.48
C ALA A 85 -14.69 11.33 -3.92
N VAL A 86 -15.88 10.73 -4.03
CA VAL A 86 -16.00 9.38 -4.58
C VAL A 86 -15.59 9.42 -6.04
N ASP A 87 -14.71 8.49 -6.42
CA ASP A 87 -14.23 8.31 -7.79
C ASP A 87 -14.67 6.95 -8.35
N LEU A 88 -14.51 6.77 -9.65
CA LEU A 88 -14.62 5.45 -10.27
C LEU A 88 -13.49 4.54 -9.75
N PRO A 89 -13.75 3.22 -9.65
CA PRO A 89 -12.68 2.27 -9.36
C PRO A 89 -11.58 2.37 -10.43
N PRO A 90 -10.33 2.08 -10.06
CA PRO A 90 -9.24 2.01 -11.03
C PRO A 90 -9.49 0.83 -11.98
N ASP A 91 -8.98 0.92 -13.21
CA ASP A 91 -9.09 -0.14 -14.22
C ASP A 91 -8.33 -1.43 -13.82
N GLN A 92 -7.43 -1.33 -12.84
CA GLN A 92 -6.63 -2.43 -12.30
C GLN A 92 -7.01 -2.70 -10.84
N GLU A 93 -6.99 -3.97 -10.44
CA GLU A 93 -7.21 -4.34 -9.04
C GLU A 93 -6.04 -3.86 -8.19
N LEU A 94 -6.29 -2.93 -7.25
CA LEU A 94 -5.31 -2.47 -6.27
C LEU A 94 -5.60 -3.12 -4.92
N PHE A 95 -6.42 -2.49 -4.09
CA PHE A 95 -6.92 -3.12 -2.86
C PHE A 95 -7.94 -4.23 -3.15
N GLY A 96 -8.54 -4.23 -4.35
CA GLY A 96 -9.34 -5.33 -4.88
C GLY A 96 -8.60 -6.68 -4.82
N HIS A 97 -7.29 -6.69 -5.08
CA HIS A 97 -6.46 -7.89 -4.97
C HIS A 97 -6.45 -8.49 -3.55
N LEU A 98 -6.59 -7.65 -2.53
CA LEU A 98 -6.70 -8.08 -1.12
C LEU A 98 -8.13 -8.52 -0.74
N GLY A 99 -9.07 -8.51 -1.68
CA GLY A 99 -10.50 -8.72 -1.45
C GLY A 99 -11.14 -7.55 -0.69
N LEU A 100 -10.64 -6.33 -0.88
CA LEU A 100 -11.13 -5.11 -0.24
C LEU A 100 -11.71 -4.14 -1.28
N PRO A 101 -12.68 -3.30 -0.90
CA PRO A 101 -13.12 -2.22 -1.77
C PRO A 101 -12.01 -1.18 -1.94
N GLU A 102 -11.97 -0.56 -3.11
CA GLU A 102 -11.03 0.51 -3.40
C GLU A 102 -11.38 1.77 -2.60
N PRO A 103 -10.45 2.35 -1.84
CA PRO A 103 -10.77 3.37 -0.85
C PRO A 103 -11.35 4.66 -1.46
N GLN A 104 -10.99 5.00 -2.71
CA GLN A 104 -11.55 6.13 -3.46
C GLN A 104 -13.02 5.95 -3.84
N THR A 105 -13.53 4.71 -3.83
CA THR A 105 -14.94 4.41 -4.10
C THR A 105 -15.81 4.52 -2.84
N LEU A 106 -15.18 4.64 -1.66
CA LEU A 106 -15.85 4.65 -0.37
C LEU A 106 -16.33 6.07 -0.02
N LYS A 107 -17.65 6.23 0.06
CA LYS A 107 -18.26 7.50 0.46
C LYS A 107 -17.79 7.91 1.86
N GLY A 108 -17.19 9.10 1.94
CA GLY A 108 -16.71 9.66 3.22
C GLY A 108 -15.32 9.17 3.63
N ALA A 109 -14.62 8.39 2.79
CA ALA A 109 -13.22 8.12 3.02
C ALA A 109 -12.42 9.43 3.04
N ARG A 110 -11.57 9.55 4.07
CA ARG A 110 -10.64 10.67 4.22
C ARG A 110 -9.30 10.26 3.62
N TRP A 111 -8.62 11.15 2.93
CA TRP A 111 -7.37 10.88 2.22
C TRP A 111 -6.32 11.97 2.48
N ALA A 112 -5.06 11.55 2.45
CA ALA A 112 -3.91 12.44 2.28
C ALA A 112 -2.83 11.74 1.44
N GLY A 113 -2.14 12.53 0.63
CA GLY A 113 -0.89 12.13 -0.01
C GLY A 113 0.30 12.60 0.81
N VAL A 114 1.34 11.77 0.88
CA VAL A 114 2.52 12.00 1.70
C VAL A 114 3.76 11.83 0.84
N CYS A 115 4.63 12.83 0.86
CA CYS A 115 5.98 12.76 0.29
C CYS A 115 6.98 12.78 1.46
N PRO A 116 7.44 11.61 1.96
CA PRO A 116 8.41 11.57 3.06
C PRO A 116 9.69 12.38 2.81
N PRO A 117 10.26 12.41 1.58
CA PRO A 117 11.40 13.28 1.27
C PRO A 117 11.10 14.77 1.41
N CYS A 118 9.90 15.22 1.02
CA CYS A 118 9.49 16.63 1.06
C CYS A 118 9.41 17.18 2.49
N VAL A 119 8.99 16.34 3.44
CA VAL A 119 8.88 16.69 4.87
C VAL A 119 10.08 16.24 5.71
N LYS A 120 11.16 15.76 5.06
CA LYS A 120 12.39 15.28 5.70
C LYS A 120 12.12 14.19 6.75
N ASP A 121 11.16 13.29 6.52
CA ASP A 121 10.95 12.12 7.37
C ASP A 121 12.01 11.05 7.05
N HIS A 122 13.18 11.17 7.68
CA HIS A 122 14.31 10.27 7.47
C HIS A 122 14.01 8.81 7.81
N ARG A 123 12.96 8.52 8.60
CA ARG A 123 12.55 7.14 8.88
C ARG A 123 12.15 6.43 7.60
N ARG A 124 11.50 7.15 6.67
CA ARG A 124 10.93 6.65 5.41
C ARG A 124 11.71 7.14 4.20
N GLY A 125 13.03 7.29 4.33
CA GLY A 125 13.88 7.87 3.27
C GLY A 125 13.91 7.07 1.96
N SER A 126 13.49 5.80 1.96
CA SER A 126 13.37 4.97 0.75
C SER A 126 11.99 5.04 0.09
N VAL A 127 11.00 5.66 0.72
CA VAL A 127 9.61 5.73 0.22
C VAL A 127 9.41 7.07 -0.47
N GLN A 128 9.04 7.05 -1.75
CA GLN A 128 8.84 8.26 -2.56
C GLN A 128 7.47 8.87 -2.29
N TRP A 129 6.44 8.02 -2.13
CA TRP A 129 5.08 8.46 -1.88
C TRP A 129 4.29 7.47 -1.01
N ILE A 130 3.36 7.99 -0.20
CA ILE A 130 2.35 7.19 0.49
C ILE A 130 0.99 7.88 0.33
N ASP A 131 0.03 7.19 -0.26
CA ASP A 131 -1.37 7.52 -0.09
C ASP A 131 -1.90 6.86 1.17
N VAL A 132 -2.53 7.64 2.04
CA VAL A 132 -3.29 7.14 3.19
C VAL A 132 -4.76 7.44 3.02
N TYR A 133 -5.59 6.42 3.24
CA TYR A 133 -7.03 6.59 3.38
C TYR A 133 -7.49 6.08 4.74
N VAL A 134 -8.42 6.80 5.35
CA VAL A 134 -9.11 6.41 6.56
C VAL A 134 -10.60 6.36 6.27
N TYR A 135 -11.19 5.19 6.41
CA TYR A 135 -12.62 4.97 6.25
C TYR A 135 -13.23 4.60 7.61
N ASP A 136 -14.06 5.50 8.14
CA ASP A 136 -14.75 5.28 9.41
C ASP A 136 -15.82 4.21 9.26
N MET A 137 -15.79 3.24 10.16
CA MET A 137 -16.72 2.11 10.22
C MET A 137 -17.64 2.26 11.44
N ALA A 138 -18.70 1.45 11.48
CA ALA A 138 -19.57 1.39 12.66
C ALA A 138 -18.79 0.96 13.92
N GLY A 139 -19.25 1.39 15.09
CA GLY A 139 -18.70 0.95 16.38
C GLY A 139 -17.35 1.59 16.75
N GLY A 140 -17.05 2.79 16.24
CA GLY A 140 -15.82 3.52 16.59
C GLY A 140 -14.55 2.92 15.99
N LYS A 141 -14.68 2.04 15.00
CA LYS A 141 -13.57 1.47 14.24
C LYS A 141 -13.35 2.27 12.96
N ALA A 142 -12.15 2.16 12.41
CA ALA A 142 -11.84 2.66 11.08
C ALA A 142 -10.91 1.67 10.38
N ARG A 143 -11.05 1.60 9.05
CA ARG A 143 -10.08 0.93 8.20
C ARG A 143 -9.08 1.94 7.66
N VAL A 144 -7.82 1.59 7.81
CA VAL A 144 -6.71 2.31 7.17
C VAL A 144 -6.35 1.58 5.89
N TYR A 145 -6.12 2.33 4.82
CA TYR A 145 -5.54 1.86 3.56
C TYR A 145 -4.28 2.65 3.28
N LEU A 146 -3.20 1.97 2.95
CA LEU A 146 -1.92 2.56 2.59
C LEU A 146 -1.44 1.97 1.28
N HIS A 147 -1.05 2.86 0.36
CA HIS A 147 -0.51 2.54 -0.95
C HIS A 147 0.79 3.35 -1.11
N ALA A 148 1.92 2.68 -1.35
CA ALA A 148 3.22 3.33 -1.37
C ALA A 148 4.16 2.77 -2.44
N PHE A 149 5.11 3.60 -2.85
CA PHE A 149 6.22 3.27 -3.73
C PHE A 149 7.42 4.18 -3.42
#